data_AF-A0A2Z5J5X6-F1
#
_entry.id   AF-A0A2Z5J5X6-F1
#
_cell.length_a   1.000
_cell.length_b   1.000
_cell.length_c   1.000
_cell.angle_alpha   90.00
_cell.angle_beta   90.00
_cell.angle_gamma   90.00
#
_symmetry.space_group_name_H-M   'P 1'
#
loop_
_entity.id
_entity.type
_entity.pdbx_description
1 polymer ?
#
loop_
_entity_poly.entity_id
_entity_poly.type
_entity_poly.pdbx_seq_one_letter_code
_entity_poly.pdbx_strand_id
1 'polypeptide(L)'
;MFESSSRYHAVPTTTYTLADGRTVSHLRRRFLPRPEELMAVGEHVVAAGDRLDRIAARRYGDPEQSWRIADANRAMRPDDLTAAPGRRLRITLPAEASAAVVAGEPAR
;
A
#
# COMPACT_ATOMS: atom_id res chain seq x y z
N MET A 1 -10.41 -13.65 -8.15
CA MET A 1 -10.28 -12.20 -8.44
C MET A 1 -10.01 -11.51 -7.12
N PHE A 2 -9.18 -10.47 -7.08
CA PHE A 2 -8.88 -9.74 -5.83
C PHE A 2 -9.88 -8.61 -5.61
N GLU A 3 -10.12 -8.25 -4.36
CA GLU A 3 -10.91 -7.09 -3.94
C GLU A 3 -10.27 -5.79 -4.42
N SER A 4 -11.06 -4.75 -4.64
CA SER A 4 -10.59 -3.46 -5.18
C SER A 4 -9.55 -2.75 -4.30
N SER A 5 -9.59 -2.96 -2.98
CA SER A 5 -8.62 -2.43 -2.02
C SER A 5 -7.31 -3.23 -1.97
N SER A 6 -7.28 -4.42 -2.58
CA SER A 6 -6.12 -5.30 -2.53
C SER A 6 -4.93 -4.73 -3.29
N ARG A 7 -3.73 -4.94 -2.72
CA ARG A 7 -2.44 -4.62 -3.36
C ARG A 7 -2.30 -5.20 -4.77
N TYR A 8 -2.96 -6.32 -5.03
CA TYR A 8 -2.85 -7.09 -6.27
C TYR A 8 -4.04 -6.90 -7.22
N HIS A 9 -5.01 -6.05 -6.89
CA HIS A 9 -6.22 -5.84 -7.71
C HIS A 9 -5.91 -5.51 -9.17
N ALA A 10 -4.98 -4.57 -9.41
CA ALA A 10 -4.61 -4.14 -10.75
C ALA A 10 -3.57 -5.05 -11.44
N VAL A 11 -3.15 -6.16 -10.81
CA VAL A 11 -2.10 -7.02 -11.34
C VAL A 11 -2.72 -8.13 -12.20
N PRO A 12 -2.35 -8.22 -13.50
CA PRO A 12 -2.90 -9.25 -14.37
C PRO A 12 -2.54 -10.66 -13.89
N THR A 13 -3.52 -11.56 -13.94
CA THR A 13 -3.30 -13.00 -13.79
C THR A 13 -2.89 -13.59 -15.15
N THR A 14 -1.90 -14.48 -15.16
CA THR A 14 -1.39 -15.16 -16.35
C THR A 14 -1.08 -16.62 -16.01
N THR A 15 -0.81 -17.43 -17.02
CA THR A 15 -0.53 -18.85 -16.86
C THR A 15 0.85 -19.21 -17.35
N TYR A 16 1.46 -20.19 -16.70
CA TYR A 16 2.74 -20.77 -17.10
C TYR A 16 2.62 -22.29 -17.15
N THR A 17 3.06 -22.90 -18.25
CA THR A 17 3.12 -24.36 -18.40
C THR A 17 4.48 -24.84 -17.94
N LEU A 18 4.48 -25.65 -16.87
CA LEU A 18 5.66 -26.29 -16.30
C LEU A 18 6.18 -27.38 -17.24
N ALA A 19 7.44 -27.78 -17.06
CA ALA A 19 8.07 -28.84 -17.84
C ALA A 19 7.36 -30.21 -17.73
N ASP A 20 6.60 -30.43 -16.65
CA ASP A 20 5.78 -31.63 -16.42
C ASP A 20 4.37 -31.55 -17.05
N GLY A 21 4.08 -30.49 -17.81
CA GLY A 21 2.80 -30.26 -18.49
C GLY A 21 1.73 -29.61 -17.63
N ARG A 22 1.95 -29.37 -16.33
CA ARG A 22 0.98 -28.66 -15.48
C ARG A 22 0.94 -27.16 -15.83
N THR A 23 -0.27 -26.62 -15.94
CA THR A 23 -0.49 -25.18 -16.09
C THR A 23 -0.75 -24.55 -14.73
N VAL A 24 0.08 -23.58 -14.34
CA VAL A 24 -0.09 -22.81 -13.09
C VAL A 24 -0.56 -21.40 -13.40
N SER A 25 -1.56 -20.92 -12.66
CA SER A 25 -2.01 -19.52 -12.70
C SER A 25 -1.23 -18.70 -11.69
N HIS A 26 -0.70 -17.56 -12.10
CA HIS A 26 0.07 -16.67 -11.25
C HIS A 26 -0.13 -15.20 -11.64
N LEU A 27 0.19 -14.30 -10.71
CA LEU A 27 0.20 -12.87 -10.98
C LEU A 27 1.45 -12.49 -11.79
N ARG A 28 1.32 -11.48 -12.66
CA ARG A 28 2.49 -10.78 -13.21
C ARG A 28 3.24 -10.02 -12.12
N ARG A 29 4.50 -9.68 -12.40
CA ARG A 29 5.31 -8.87 -11.48
C ARG A 29 4.67 -7.49 -11.29
N ARG A 30 4.46 -7.11 -10.03
CA ARG A 30 4.12 -5.74 -9.63
C ARG A 30 5.40 -4.93 -9.44
N PHE A 31 5.49 -3.77 -10.08
CA PHE A 31 6.52 -2.77 -9.77
C PHE A 31 6.03 -1.89 -8.63
N LEU A 32 6.90 -1.63 -7.65
CA LEU A 32 6.57 -0.69 -6.59
C LEU A 32 6.52 0.73 -7.18
N PRO A 33 5.54 1.56 -6.79
CA PRO A 33 5.54 2.97 -7.14
C PRO A 33 6.77 3.65 -6.53
N ARG A 34 7.28 4.69 -7.17
CA ARG A 34 8.29 5.53 -6.51
C ARG A 34 7.58 6.38 -5.46
N PRO A 35 8.02 6.41 -4.19
CA PRO A 35 7.40 7.23 -3.16
C PRO A 35 7.30 8.72 -3.49
N GLU A 36 8.16 9.23 -4.37
CA GLU A 36 8.17 10.61 -4.85
C GLU A 36 7.01 10.89 -5.84
N GLU A 37 6.47 9.85 -6.48
CA GLU A 37 5.32 9.93 -7.38
C GLU A 37 3.99 9.77 -6.61
N LEU A 38 4.04 9.46 -5.31
CA LEU A 38 2.87 9.34 -4.45
C LEU A 38 2.57 10.66 -3.75
N MET A 39 1.29 10.97 -3.58
CA MET A 39 0.88 12.16 -2.82
C MET A 39 1.09 11.90 -1.32
N ALA A 40 1.98 12.67 -0.70
CA ALA A 40 2.12 12.70 0.75
C ALA A 40 0.89 13.36 1.38
N VAL A 41 0.18 12.61 2.22
CA VAL A 41 -1.01 13.10 2.95
C VAL A 41 -0.74 13.30 4.43
N GLY A 42 0.47 12.93 4.88
CA GLY A 42 0.95 13.23 6.21
C GLY A 42 2.08 12.28 6.64
N GLU A 43 2.38 12.35 7.92
CA GLU A 43 3.38 11.50 8.55
C GLU A 43 2.82 10.84 9.81
N HIS A 44 3.47 9.77 10.23
CA HIS A 44 3.22 9.11 11.50
C HIS A 44 4.56 8.84 12.20
N VAL A 45 4.68 9.30 13.45
CA VAL A 45 5.81 8.96 14.31
C VAL A 45 5.44 7.68 15.05
N VAL A 46 6.25 6.63 14.87
CA VAL A 46 6.03 5.32 15.47
C VAL A 46 6.13 5.43 17.00
N ALA A 47 5.11 4.94 17.70
CA ALA A 47 5.13 4.78 19.14
C ALA A 47 5.43 3.31 19.53
N ALA A 48 5.81 3.10 20.79
CA ALA A 48 5.96 1.74 21.32
C ALA A 48 4.63 0.98 21.23
N GLY A 49 4.68 -0.25 20.70
CA GLY A 49 3.50 -1.10 20.51
C GLY A 49 2.65 -0.77 19.27
N ASP A 50 3.08 0.18 18.42
CA ASP A 50 2.45 0.37 17.13
C ASP A 50 2.61 -0.87 16.24
N ARG A 51 1.55 -1.12 15.45
CA ARG A 51 1.55 -2.12 14.39
C ARG A 51 1.08 -1.48 13.10
N LEU A 52 1.66 -1.91 11.98
CA LEU A 52 1.42 -1.28 10.68
C LEU A 52 -0.05 -1.34 10.24
N ASP A 53 -0.75 -2.43 10.53
CA ASP A 53 -2.19 -2.61 10.29
C ASP A 53 -3.04 -1.62 11.11
N ARG A 54 -2.68 -1.35 12.37
CA ARG A 54 -3.38 -0.34 13.20
C ARG A 54 -3.16 1.07 12.68
N ILE A 55 -1.95 1.37 12.22
CA ILE A 55 -1.64 2.66 11.58
C ILE A 55 -2.48 2.81 10.31
N ALA A 56 -2.55 1.76 9.48
CA ALA A 56 -3.36 1.75 8.27
C ALA A 56 -4.85 1.92 8.54
N ALA A 57 -5.41 1.21 9.51
CA ALA A 57 -6.81 1.39 9.92
C ALA A 57 -7.11 2.84 10.31
N ARG A 58 -6.22 3.49 11.07
CA ARG A 58 -6.38 4.90 11.47
C ARG A 58 -6.22 5.89 10.32
N ARG A 59 -5.38 5.59 9.32
CA ARG A 59 -5.02 6.53 8.23
C ARG A 59 -5.82 6.34 6.96
N TYR A 60 -6.25 5.12 6.68
CA TYR A 60 -6.94 4.74 5.44
C TYR A 60 -8.34 4.18 5.70
N GLY A 61 -8.73 3.99 6.97
CA GLY A 61 -10.00 3.34 7.34
C GLY A 61 -9.97 1.81 7.21
N ASP A 62 -8.83 1.23 6.81
CA ASP A 62 -8.71 -0.18 6.47
C ASP A 62 -7.33 -0.74 6.88
N PRO A 63 -7.28 -1.73 7.80
CA PRO A 63 -6.02 -2.35 8.23
C PRO A 63 -5.31 -3.14 7.11
N GLU A 64 -6.06 -3.66 6.14
CA GLU A 64 -5.50 -4.45 5.02
C GLU A 64 -4.71 -3.56 4.06
N GLN A 65 -4.85 -2.23 4.15
CA GLN A 65 -4.10 -1.26 3.36
C GLN A 65 -2.72 -0.90 3.94
N SER A 66 -2.22 -1.65 4.93
CA SER A 66 -0.87 -1.47 5.51
C SER A 66 0.26 -1.55 4.48
N TRP A 67 0.06 -2.28 3.37
CA TRP A 67 1.00 -2.33 2.25
C TRP A 67 1.27 -0.95 1.61
N ARG A 68 0.33 0.00 1.68
CA ARG A 68 0.54 1.37 1.18
C ARG A 68 1.62 2.09 1.98
N ILE A 69 1.67 1.87 3.30
CA ILE A 69 2.71 2.45 4.17
C ILE A 69 4.07 1.82 3.83
N ALA A 70 4.10 0.51 3.58
CA ALA A 70 5.32 -0.18 3.15
C ALA A 70 5.85 0.36 1.81
N ASP A 71 4.98 0.50 0.80
CA ASP A 71 5.34 1.06 -0.50
C ASP A 71 5.84 2.52 -0.36
N ALA A 72 5.15 3.35 0.43
CA ALA A 72 5.51 4.75 0.68
C ALA A 72 6.89 4.95 1.33
N ASN A 73 7.36 3.95 2.07
CA ASN A 73 8.62 4.01 2.83
C ASN A 73 9.70 3.07 2.27
N ARG A 74 9.48 2.50 1.07
CA ARG A 74 10.38 1.51 0.42
C ARG A 74 10.74 0.33 1.34
N ALA A 75 9.81 -0.09 2.19
CA ALA A 75 10.05 -1.17 3.12
C ALA A 75 10.01 -2.52 2.40
N MET A 76 11.12 -3.25 2.38
CA MET A 76 11.14 -4.64 1.94
C MET A 76 10.50 -5.56 2.98
N ARG A 77 10.73 -5.27 4.27
CA ARG A 77 10.11 -5.94 5.41
C ARG A 77 9.21 -4.91 6.14
N PRO A 78 7.88 -5.07 6.10
CA PRO A 78 6.97 -4.12 6.72
C PRO A 78 7.16 -3.97 8.24
N ASP A 79 7.54 -5.04 8.94
CA ASP A 79 7.73 -5.03 10.40
C ASP A 79 8.89 -4.11 10.85
N ASP A 80 9.89 -3.91 10.00
CA ASP A 80 11.00 -2.99 10.26
C ASP A 80 10.53 -1.53 10.39
N LEU A 81 9.34 -1.20 9.85
CA LEU A 81 8.77 0.14 9.94
C LEU A 81 8.34 0.51 11.35
N THR A 82 7.92 -0.46 12.16
CA THR A 82 7.45 -0.23 13.53
C THR A 82 8.41 -0.78 14.60
N ALA A 83 9.53 -1.36 14.19
CA ALA A 83 10.51 -1.95 15.11
C ALA A 83 11.17 -0.93 16.07
N ALA A 84 11.35 0.32 15.63
CA ALA A 84 11.98 1.37 16.41
C ALA A 84 10.99 2.55 16.64
N PRO A 85 10.57 2.78 17.90
CA PRO A 85 9.83 4.00 18.26
C PRO A 85 10.59 5.27 17.87
N GLY A 86 9.87 6.34 17.53
CA GLY A 86 10.42 7.61 17.06
C GLY A 86 10.67 7.67 15.55
N ARG A 87 10.63 6.54 14.82
CA ARG A 87 10.74 6.54 13.36
C ARG A 87 9.59 7.32 12.72
N ARG A 88 9.89 8.19 11.75
CA ARG A 88 8.89 8.90 10.94
C ARG A 88 8.55 8.08 9.71
N LEU A 89 7.27 7.75 9.55
CA LEU A 89 6.71 7.06 8.40
C LEU A 89 5.95 8.04 7.52
N ARG A 90 6.25 8.02 6.22
CA ARG A 90 5.44 8.72 5.21
C ARG A 90 4.12 8.00 5.05
N ILE A 91 3.02 8.76 5.05
CA ILE A 91 1.67 8.28 4.74
C ILE A 91 1.29 8.91 3.41
N THR A 92 0.92 8.08 2.44
CA THR A 92 0.68 8.53 1.07
C THR A 92 -0.59 7.91 0.48
N LEU A 93 -1.20 8.60 -0.47
CA LEU A 93 -2.27 8.07 -1.32
C LEU A 93 -1.79 7.96 -2.78
N PRO A 94 -2.42 7.09 -3.60
CA PRO A 94 -2.25 7.13 -5.04
C PRO A 94 -2.54 8.53 -5.58
N ALA A 95 -1.76 9.01 -6.55
CA ALA A 95 -1.92 10.35 -7.12
C ALA A 95 -3.32 10.58 -7.72
N GLU A 96 -3.98 9.52 -8.19
CA GLU A 96 -5.34 9.56 -8.74
C GLU A 96 -6.45 9.62 -7.67
N ALA A 97 -6.17 9.25 -6.42
CA ALA A 97 -7.13 9.36 -5.32
C ALA A 97 -7.34 10.81 -4.84
N SER A 98 -6.40 11.72 -5.12
CA SER A 98 -6.52 13.13 -4.75
C SER A 98 -7.46 13.92 -5.66
N ALA A 99 -7.61 13.51 -6.91
CA ALA A 99 -8.58 14.12 -7.83
C ALA A 99 -10.03 13.98 -7.31
N ALA A 100 -10.32 12.90 -6.57
CA ALA A 100 -11.62 12.71 -5.93
C ALA A 100 -11.81 13.54 -4.64
N VAL A 101 -10.73 13.82 -3.90
CA VAL A 101 -10.78 14.65 -2.68
C VAL A 101 -10.96 16.12 -3.02
N VAL A 102 -10.30 16.61 -4.08
CA VAL A 102 -10.45 18.01 -4.54
C VAL A 102 -11.84 18.27 -5.17
N ALA A 103 -12.49 17.23 -5.72
CA ALA A 103 -13.85 17.35 -6.25
C ALA A 103 -14.96 17.32 -5.16
N GLY A 104 -14.61 17.18 -3.88
CA GLY A 104 -15.53 16.89 -2.79
C GLY A 104 -15.82 18.02 -1.78
N GLU A 105 -15.20 19.20 -1.88
CA GLU A 105 -15.55 20.34 -1.02
C GLU A 105 -16.50 21.31 -1.74
N PRO A 106 -17.81 21.35 -1.41
CA PRO A 106 -18.62 22.52 -1.70
C PRO A 106 -18.19 23.66 -0.75
N ALA A 107 -17.73 24.76 -1.34
CA ALA A 107 -17.54 26.03 -0.63
C ALA A 107 -18.81 26.38 0.15
N ARG A 108 -18.63 26.69 1.44
CA ARG A 108 -19.69 27.24 2.29
C ARG A 108 -19.36 28.67 2.64
#